data_AF-A0A0E3UJJ7-F1
#
_entry.id   AF-A0A0E3UJJ7-F1
#
_cell.length_a   1.000
_cell.length_b   1.000
_cell.length_c   1.000
_cell.angle_alpha   90.00
_cell.angle_beta   90.00
_cell.angle_gamma   90.00
#
_symmetry.space_group_name_H-M   'P 1'
#
loop_
_entity.id
_entity.type
_entity.pdbx_description
1 polymer ?
#
loop_
_entity_poly.entity_id
_entity_poly.type
_entity_poly.pdbx_seq_one_letter_code
_entity_poly.pdbx_strand_id
1 'polypeptide(L)'
;MPAVPGLRSPYVRVGRLVYFGRMLDKIRLQAAGRLPADYVANLGDSKPTVFDGRICRFLRINFADLTARTLAGGSDADILIWAEMHAGLPPRTDEECEIWNAFITKRGWRDLATPLVRQRAAESGLADRPIETMFDYIDFDEGRDPVTTRAWELKPTVLLVMGVSGSGKSTVGRALAAALSWDFIDADDFHPPANLAKMSAGEPLTDADRAPWLDAIRERIASTLAADAPAVVACSALKQSYRDHLFVNRQRMRLVYLRGTRDQLAIRLASRSGHFMPASLLDTQLTALEEPADALVASITPTAAELVAMLRTDLGL
;
A
#
# COMPACT_ATOMS: atom_id res chain seq x y z
N MET A 1 -20.85 -12.06 14.79
CA MET A 1 -20.94 -13.23 15.71
C MET A 1 -20.12 -12.90 16.95
N PRO A 2 -20.28 -13.55 18.12
CA PRO A 2 -19.37 -13.25 19.22
C PRO A 2 -17.94 -13.70 18.87
N ALA A 3 -16.94 -12.89 19.27
CA ALA A 3 -15.53 -13.25 19.17
C ALA A 3 -15.30 -14.67 19.72
N VAL A 4 -14.68 -15.55 18.93
CA VAL A 4 -14.45 -16.95 19.34
C VAL A 4 -13.10 -17.03 20.08
N PRO A 5 -13.06 -17.27 21.40
CA PRO A 5 -11.80 -17.27 22.14
C PRO A 5 -10.88 -18.38 21.66
N GLY A 6 -9.66 -18.01 21.26
CA GLY A 6 -8.67 -18.93 20.68
C GLY A 6 -8.70 -19.05 19.17
N LEU A 7 -9.55 -18.28 18.47
CA LEU A 7 -9.57 -18.22 17.00
C LEU A 7 -8.90 -16.92 16.52
N ARG A 8 -7.69 -17.02 15.96
CA ARG A 8 -6.93 -15.84 15.52
C ARG A 8 -7.52 -15.17 14.26
N SER A 9 -7.15 -13.92 14.01
CA SER A 9 -7.50 -13.21 12.77
C SER A 9 -7.00 -13.96 11.52
N PRO A 10 -7.77 -13.98 10.42
CA PRO A 10 -7.32 -14.59 9.17
C PRO A 10 -6.07 -13.91 8.58
N TYR A 11 -5.73 -12.68 9.01
CA TYR A 11 -4.51 -11.98 8.62
C TYR A 11 -3.24 -12.46 9.34
N VAL A 12 -3.37 -13.14 10.50
CA VAL A 12 -2.21 -13.59 11.26
C VAL A 12 -1.51 -14.72 10.52
N ARG A 13 -0.20 -14.54 10.28
CA ARG A 13 0.63 -15.51 9.57
C ARG A 13 1.13 -16.62 10.48
N VAL A 14 1.32 -17.79 9.88
CA VAL A 14 2.24 -18.83 10.36
C VAL A 14 3.26 -19.03 9.26
N GLY A 15 4.54 -18.84 9.58
CA GLY A 15 5.59 -18.74 8.57
C GLY A 15 5.24 -17.69 7.52
N ARG A 16 5.16 -18.12 6.26
CA ARG A 16 4.91 -17.25 5.10
C ARG A 16 3.43 -17.12 4.71
N LEU A 17 2.51 -17.80 5.40
CA LEU A 17 1.12 -17.93 4.96
C LEU A 17 0.13 -17.30 5.94
N VAL A 18 -0.72 -16.42 5.42
CA VAL A 18 -1.94 -15.99 6.11
C VAL A 18 -2.95 -17.15 6.14
N TYR A 19 -3.92 -17.06 7.05
CA TYR A 19 -5.03 -18.02 7.22
C TYR A 19 -4.64 -19.44 7.70
N PHE A 20 -3.42 -19.95 7.44
CA PHE A 20 -3.01 -21.30 7.85
C PHE A 20 -3.19 -21.54 9.35
N GLY A 21 -2.63 -20.66 10.19
CA GLY A 21 -2.77 -20.79 11.64
C GLY A 21 -4.22 -20.74 12.11
N ARG A 22 -5.06 -19.93 11.46
CA ARG A 22 -6.49 -19.87 11.77
C ARG A 22 -7.21 -21.17 11.45
N MET A 23 -6.85 -21.86 10.36
CA MET A 23 -7.38 -23.19 10.07
C MET A 23 -6.99 -24.21 11.15
N LEU A 24 -5.76 -24.14 11.69
CA LEU A 24 -5.34 -24.99 12.82
C LEU A 24 -6.15 -24.69 14.09
N ASP A 25 -6.42 -23.42 14.38
CA ASP A 25 -7.28 -23.02 15.51
C ASP A 25 -8.69 -23.58 15.36
N LYS A 26 -9.28 -23.51 14.15
CA LYS A 26 -10.60 -24.12 13.88
C LYS A 26 -10.60 -25.61 14.15
N ILE A 27 -9.57 -26.35 13.70
CA ILE A 27 -9.44 -27.79 13.97
C ILE A 27 -9.40 -28.06 15.47
N ARG A 28 -8.57 -27.33 16.22
CA ARG A 28 -8.42 -27.49 17.68
C ARG A 28 -9.71 -27.16 18.43
N LEU A 29 -10.39 -26.08 18.05
CA LEU A 29 -11.66 -25.66 18.64
C LEU A 29 -12.79 -26.65 18.34
N GLN A 30 -12.81 -27.22 17.12
CA GLN A 30 -13.78 -28.25 16.76
C GLN A 30 -13.58 -29.51 17.60
N ALA A 31 -12.34 -29.97 17.75
CA ALA A 31 -12.02 -31.13 18.58
C ALA A 31 -12.38 -30.91 20.07
N ALA A 32 -12.32 -29.66 20.54
CA ALA A 32 -12.73 -29.28 21.89
C ALA A 32 -14.24 -28.99 22.03
N GLY A 33 -15.05 -29.13 20.97
CA GLY A 33 -16.48 -28.81 21.00
C GLY A 33 -16.80 -27.32 21.22
N ARG A 34 -15.85 -26.42 20.90
CA ARG A 34 -15.92 -24.97 21.15
C ARG A 34 -16.05 -24.13 19.88
N LEU A 35 -16.03 -24.74 18.70
CA LEU A 35 -16.20 -24.04 17.43
C LEU A 35 -17.70 -23.80 17.16
N PRO A 36 -18.15 -22.56 16.91
CA PRO A 36 -19.57 -22.28 16.64
C PRO A 36 -20.08 -22.91 15.34
N ALA A 37 -21.37 -23.23 15.28
CA ALA A 37 -21.98 -24.06 14.23
C ALA A 37 -21.83 -23.51 12.80
N ASP A 38 -21.83 -22.20 12.63
CA ASP A 38 -21.64 -21.50 11.37
C ASP A 38 -20.20 -21.65 10.82
N TYR A 39 -19.20 -21.77 11.71
CA TYR A 39 -17.82 -22.08 11.33
C TYR A 39 -17.68 -23.57 10.98
N VAL A 40 -18.39 -24.46 11.69
CA VAL A 40 -18.43 -25.90 11.40
C VAL A 40 -18.94 -26.16 9.97
N ALA A 41 -19.98 -25.44 9.55
CA ALA A 41 -20.54 -25.55 8.19
C ALA A 41 -19.55 -25.19 7.06
N ASN A 42 -18.44 -24.52 7.41
CA ASN A 42 -17.37 -24.09 6.51
C ASN A 42 -15.99 -24.65 6.92
N LEU A 43 -15.96 -25.70 7.75
CA LEU A 43 -14.73 -26.37 8.16
C LEU A 43 -14.30 -27.40 7.10
N GLY A 44 -13.02 -27.39 6.75
CA GLY A 44 -12.42 -28.40 5.89
C GLY A 44 -12.49 -28.12 4.38
N ASP A 45 -12.33 -29.16 3.58
CA ASP A 45 -12.12 -29.09 2.13
C ASP A 45 -13.31 -29.59 1.29
N SER A 46 -14.45 -29.88 1.94
CA SER A 46 -15.67 -30.38 1.29
C SER A 46 -16.25 -29.45 0.21
N LYS A 47 -15.95 -28.15 0.29
CA LYS A 47 -16.33 -27.15 -0.71
C LYS A 47 -15.07 -26.50 -1.30
N PRO A 48 -14.88 -26.46 -2.62
CA PRO A 48 -13.67 -25.90 -3.22
C PRO A 48 -13.51 -24.39 -2.97
N THR A 49 -14.60 -23.72 -2.60
CA THR A 49 -14.69 -22.27 -2.41
C THR A 49 -14.38 -21.80 -1.00
N VAL A 50 -14.46 -22.67 0.03
CA VAL A 50 -14.13 -22.28 1.41
C VAL A 50 -12.63 -22.11 1.59
N PHE A 51 -12.23 -21.27 2.55
CA PHE A 51 -10.83 -20.91 2.74
C PHE A 51 -9.95 -22.11 3.16
N ASP A 52 -10.44 -22.98 4.03
CA ASP A 52 -9.74 -24.20 4.46
C ASP A 52 -9.41 -25.09 3.24
N GLY A 53 -10.41 -25.40 2.41
CA GLY A 53 -10.20 -26.12 1.15
C GLY A 53 -9.26 -25.43 0.16
N ARG A 54 -9.24 -24.09 0.11
CA ARG A 54 -8.29 -23.33 -0.72
C ARG A 54 -6.85 -23.55 -0.25
N ILE A 55 -6.59 -23.44 1.04
CA ILE A 55 -5.22 -23.54 1.56
C ILE A 55 -4.73 -24.99 1.58
N CYS A 56 -5.61 -25.97 1.83
CA CYS A 56 -5.31 -27.38 1.64
C CYS A 56 -4.87 -27.68 0.20
N ARG A 57 -5.60 -27.18 -0.80
CA ARG A 57 -5.19 -27.32 -2.22
C ARG A 57 -3.89 -26.59 -2.54
N PHE A 58 -3.71 -25.39 -2.00
CA PHE A 58 -2.46 -24.65 -2.17
C PHE A 58 -1.28 -25.44 -1.58
N LEU A 59 -1.41 -26.01 -0.39
CA LEU A 59 -0.35 -26.83 0.23
C LEU A 59 -0.26 -28.26 -0.31
N ARG A 60 -1.26 -28.70 -1.10
CA ARG A 60 -1.39 -30.08 -1.64
C ARG A 60 -1.54 -31.12 -0.53
N ILE A 61 -2.32 -30.80 0.49
CA ILE A 61 -2.61 -31.66 1.64
C ILE A 61 -4.12 -31.91 1.75
N ASN A 62 -4.50 -33.09 2.23
CA ASN A 62 -5.89 -33.39 2.58
C ASN A 62 -6.21 -32.81 3.97
N PHE A 63 -7.43 -32.28 4.16
CA PHE A 63 -7.83 -31.72 5.44
C PHE A 63 -7.86 -32.75 6.58
N ALA A 64 -8.15 -34.02 6.29
CA ALA A 64 -8.14 -35.10 7.28
C ALA A 64 -6.73 -35.36 7.83
N ASP A 65 -5.72 -35.42 6.95
CA ASP A 65 -4.32 -35.61 7.36
C ASP A 65 -3.84 -34.43 8.20
N LEU A 66 -4.17 -33.20 7.77
CA LEU A 66 -3.84 -32.01 8.54
C LEU A 66 -4.53 -31.99 9.89
N THR A 67 -5.79 -32.45 9.96
CA THR A 67 -6.52 -32.59 11.22
C THR A 67 -5.80 -33.53 12.17
N ALA A 68 -5.45 -34.73 11.71
CA ALA A 68 -4.69 -35.69 12.50
C ALA A 68 -3.34 -35.12 12.97
N ARG A 69 -2.60 -34.45 12.07
CA ARG A 69 -1.32 -33.81 12.41
C ARG A 69 -1.48 -32.71 13.45
N THR A 70 -2.51 -31.89 13.33
CA THR A 70 -2.79 -30.76 14.24
C THR A 70 -3.13 -31.26 15.64
N LEU A 71 -3.92 -32.33 15.73
CA LEU A 71 -4.36 -32.92 17.00
C LEU A 71 -3.25 -33.75 17.67
N ALA A 72 -2.23 -34.19 16.94
CA ALA A 72 -1.01 -34.76 17.51
C ALA A 72 -0.15 -33.74 18.28
N GLY A 73 -0.46 -32.43 18.21
CA GLY A 73 0.24 -31.37 18.92
C GLY A 73 1.52 -30.87 18.22
N GLY A 74 2.26 -30.01 18.90
CA GLY A 74 3.43 -29.30 18.36
C GLY A 74 3.13 -27.85 17.97
N SER A 75 4.17 -27.13 17.54
CA SER A 75 4.02 -25.73 17.15
C SER A 75 3.36 -25.60 15.77
N ASP A 76 2.71 -24.46 15.52
CA ASP A 76 2.12 -24.19 14.20
C ASP A 76 3.18 -24.14 13.09
N ALA A 77 4.40 -23.70 13.42
CA ALA A 77 5.52 -23.68 12.48
C ALA A 77 5.94 -25.10 12.08
N ASP A 78 6.02 -26.02 13.03
CA ASP A 78 6.35 -27.43 12.74
C ASP A 78 5.25 -28.11 11.92
N ILE A 79 3.99 -27.76 12.18
CA ILE A 79 2.85 -28.27 11.40
C ILE A 79 2.89 -27.72 9.97
N LEU A 80 3.28 -26.45 9.78
CA LEU A 80 3.45 -25.88 8.44
C LEU A 80 4.60 -26.55 7.67
N ILE A 81 5.76 -26.74 8.30
CA ILE A 81 6.91 -27.44 7.70
C ILE A 81 6.48 -28.85 7.28
N TRP A 82 5.79 -29.57 8.17
CA TRP A 82 5.24 -30.88 7.85
C TRP A 82 4.29 -30.82 6.64
N ALA A 83 3.38 -29.85 6.60
CA ALA A 83 2.40 -29.69 5.53
C ALA A 83 3.06 -29.40 4.17
N GLU A 84 4.12 -28.60 4.14
CA GLU A 84 4.88 -28.30 2.93
C GLU A 84 5.62 -29.52 2.38
N MET A 85 6.02 -30.45 3.25
CA MET A 85 6.77 -31.66 2.89
C MET A 85 5.87 -32.90 2.65
N HIS A 86 4.63 -32.90 3.18
CA HIS A 86 3.73 -34.06 3.20
C HIS A 86 3.44 -34.64 1.81
N ALA A 87 3.35 -33.78 0.78
CA ALA A 87 3.03 -34.19 -0.58
C ALA A 87 4.22 -34.82 -1.34
N GLY A 88 5.41 -34.93 -0.74
CA GLY A 88 6.61 -35.45 -1.42
C GLY A 88 7.10 -34.58 -2.59
N LEU A 89 6.63 -33.32 -2.65
CA LEU A 89 6.97 -32.33 -3.67
C LEU A 89 7.75 -31.17 -3.01
N PRO A 90 8.50 -30.37 -3.78
CA PRO A 90 9.18 -29.20 -3.24
C PRO A 90 8.20 -28.24 -2.52
N PRO A 91 8.60 -27.62 -1.40
CA PRO A 91 7.82 -26.60 -0.71
C PRO A 91 7.40 -25.45 -1.65
N ARG A 92 6.39 -24.69 -1.25
CA ARG A 92 5.96 -23.52 -2.03
C ARG A 92 7.05 -22.46 -2.07
N THR A 93 7.29 -21.84 -3.21
CA THR A 93 8.27 -20.75 -3.34
C THR A 93 7.78 -19.51 -2.59
N ASP A 94 8.68 -18.55 -2.33
CA ASP A 94 8.29 -17.28 -1.71
C ASP A 94 7.29 -16.51 -2.57
N GLU A 95 7.48 -16.53 -3.89
CA GLU A 95 6.56 -15.93 -4.86
C GLU A 95 5.18 -16.61 -4.83
N GLU A 96 5.10 -17.95 -4.78
CA GLU A 96 3.82 -18.66 -4.67
C GLU A 96 3.09 -18.30 -3.37
N CYS A 97 3.82 -18.19 -2.25
CA CYS A 97 3.27 -17.75 -0.97
C CYS A 97 2.80 -16.28 -1.01
N GLU A 98 3.53 -15.41 -1.70
CA GLU A 98 3.13 -14.01 -1.91
C GLU A 98 1.85 -13.92 -2.75
N ILE A 99 1.78 -14.65 -3.87
CA ILE A 99 0.59 -14.74 -4.72
C ILE A 99 -0.60 -15.27 -3.92
N TRP A 100 -0.40 -16.31 -3.11
CA TRP A 100 -1.42 -16.83 -2.20
C TRP A 100 -1.93 -15.74 -1.25
N ASN A 101 -1.02 -15.08 -0.54
CA ASN A 101 -1.38 -14.06 0.43
C ASN A 101 -2.13 -12.89 -0.22
N ALA A 102 -1.64 -12.40 -1.37
CA ALA A 102 -2.27 -11.31 -2.11
C ALA A 102 -3.65 -11.69 -2.65
N PHE A 103 -3.82 -12.92 -3.14
CA PHE A 103 -5.09 -13.41 -3.63
C PHE A 103 -6.11 -13.62 -2.50
N ILE A 104 -5.72 -14.33 -1.44
CA ILE A 104 -6.67 -14.78 -0.42
C ILE A 104 -7.17 -13.62 0.46
N THR A 105 -6.30 -12.64 0.75
CA THR A 105 -6.65 -11.45 1.55
C THR A 105 -7.60 -10.52 0.81
N LYS A 106 -7.53 -10.46 -0.53
CA LYS A 106 -8.39 -9.62 -1.37
C LYS A 106 -9.68 -10.30 -1.82
N ARG A 107 -9.93 -11.54 -1.39
CA ARG A 107 -11.14 -12.26 -1.77
C ARG A 107 -12.38 -11.51 -1.30
N GLY A 108 -13.24 -11.12 -2.25
CA GLY A 108 -14.40 -10.27 -2.01
C GLY A 108 -14.25 -8.84 -2.52
N TRP A 109 -13.03 -8.40 -2.84
CA TRP A 109 -12.76 -7.07 -3.38
C TRP A 109 -12.82 -7.10 -4.91
N ARG A 110 -13.89 -6.51 -5.48
CA ARG A 110 -14.11 -6.38 -6.93
C ARG A 110 -14.01 -7.71 -7.69
N ASP A 111 -14.43 -8.79 -7.05
CA ASP A 111 -14.44 -10.14 -7.59
C ASP A 111 -15.82 -10.81 -7.44
N LEU A 112 -15.92 -12.09 -7.82
CA LEU A 112 -17.17 -12.86 -7.76
C LEU A 112 -17.75 -13.06 -6.34
N ALA A 113 -17.00 -12.78 -5.26
CA ALA A 113 -17.52 -12.83 -3.89
C ALA A 113 -17.99 -11.48 -3.37
N THR A 114 -17.79 -10.38 -4.11
CA THR A 114 -18.23 -9.03 -3.69
C THR A 114 -19.69 -8.99 -3.24
N PRO A 115 -20.66 -9.59 -3.97
CA PRO A 115 -22.06 -9.56 -3.53
C PRO A 115 -22.27 -10.28 -2.19
N LEU A 116 -21.57 -11.39 -1.97
CA LEU A 116 -21.66 -12.18 -0.74
C LEU A 116 -21.07 -11.42 0.45
N VAL A 117 -19.94 -10.72 0.28
CA VAL A 117 -19.34 -9.90 1.36
C VAL A 117 -20.31 -8.79 1.76
N ARG A 118 -20.88 -8.08 0.80
CA ARG A 118 -21.87 -7.01 1.05
C ARG A 118 -23.13 -7.54 1.74
N GLN A 119 -23.65 -8.67 1.26
CA GLN A 119 -24.81 -9.33 1.86
C GLN A 119 -24.53 -9.67 3.33
N ARG A 120 -23.40 -10.32 3.62
CA ARG A 120 -23.04 -10.72 4.98
C ARG A 120 -22.82 -9.52 5.90
N ALA A 121 -22.14 -8.48 5.41
CA ALA A 121 -21.96 -7.24 6.16
C ALA A 121 -23.32 -6.62 6.53
N ALA A 122 -24.28 -6.59 5.60
CA ALA A 122 -25.63 -6.10 5.87
C ALA A 122 -26.39 -6.98 6.88
N GLU A 123 -26.38 -8.30 6.70
CA GLU A 123 -27.03 -9.27 7.61
C GLU A 123 -26.46 -9.23 9.03
N SER A 124 -25.19 -8.84 9.17
CA SER A 124 -24.50 -8.75 10.47
C SER A 124 -24.56 -7.34 11.08
N GLY A 125 -25.26 -6.39 10.46
CA GLY A 125 -25.34 -4.99 10.94
C GLY A 125 -24.03 -4.21 10.83
N LEU A 126 -23.15 -4.60 9.90
CA LEU A 126 -21.82 -4.03 9.67
C LEU A 126 -21.73 -3.26 8.34
N ALA A 127 -22.86 -2.91 7.72
CA ALA A 127 -22.89 -2.24 6.42
C ALA A 127 -22.13 -0.90 6.41
N ASP A 128 -22.10 -0.18 7.53
CA ASP A 128 -21.40 1.10 7.69
C ASP A 128 -19.91 0.93 8.02
N ARG A 129 -19.42 -0.30 8.21
CA ARG A 129 -18.00 -0.58 8.44
C ARG A 129 -17.25 -0.60 7.09
N PRO A 130 -15.96 -0.25 7.07
CA PRO A 130 -15.14 -0.27 5.86
C PRO A 130 -14.73 -1.70 5.48
N ILE A 131 -15.72 -2.55 5.19
CA ILE A 131 -15.55 -3.96 4.80
C ILE A 131 -15.42 -4.02 3.27
N GLU A 132 -14.23 -4.38 2.79
CA GLU A 132 -13.96 -4.54 1.35
C GLU A 132 -13.76 -6.01 0.96
N THR A 133 -13.30 -6.83 1.90
CA THR A 133 -12.95 -8.23 1.70
C THR A 133 -13.68 -9.13 2.70
N MET A 134 -13.69 -10.43 2.42
CA MET A 134 -14.22 -11.41 3.38
C MET A 134 -13.36 -11.49 4.65
N PHE A 135 -12.06 -11.20 4.59
CA PHE A 135 -11.23 -11.13 5.80
C PHE A 135 -11.60 -9.93 6.66
N ASP A 136 -11.88 -8.76 6.06
CA ASP A 136 -12.38 -7.59 6.80
C ASP A 136 -13.69 -7.95 7.51
N TYR A 137 -14.62 -8.58 6.77
CA TYR A 137 -15.89 -9.03 7.33
C TYR A 137 -15.68 -9.97 8.53
N ILE A 138 -14.82 -10.98 8.39
CA ILE A 138 -14.56 -11.95 9.48
C ILE A 138 -14.02 -11.24 10.72
N ASP A 139 -13.09 -10.30 10.57
CA ASP A 139 -12.54 -9.59 11.72
C ASP A 139 -13.57 -8.66 12.37
N PHE A 140 -14.29 -7.84 11.59
CA PHE A 140 -15.34 -6.99 12.12
C PHE A 140 -16.46 -7.79 12.78
N ASP A 141 -16.87 -8.90 12.17
CA ASP A 141 -17.90 -9.79 12.70
C ASP A 141 -17.45 -10.49 13.98
N GLU A 142 -16.15 -10.74 14.17
CA GLU A 142 -15.54 -11.25 15.41
C GLU A 142 -15.15 -10.15 16.40
N GLY A 143 -15.58 -8.90 16.17
CA GLY A 143 -15.32 -7.77 17.07
C GLY A 143 -13.87 -7.24 17.06
N ARG A 144 -13.08 -7.58 16.04
CA ARG A 144 -11.77 -7.00 15.77
C ARG A 144 -11.90 -5.89 14.73
N ASP A 145 -11.11 -4.83 14.85
CA ASP A 145 -11.05 -3.80 13.81
C ASP A 145 -9.85 -4.08 12.86
N PRO A 146 -10.09 -4.72 11.70
CA PRO A 146 -9.03 -5.06 10.76
C PRO A 146 -8.36 -3.83 10.15
N VAL A 147 -8.97 -2.63 10.21
CA VAL A 147 -8.42 -1.39 9.65
C VAL A 147 -7.14 -0.99 10.39
N THR A 148 -7.03 -1.34 11.67
CA THR A 148 -5.80 -1.19 12.45
C THR A 148 -4.76 -2.29 12.20
N THR A 149 -5.19 -3.42 11.61
CA THR A 149 -4.40 -4.63 11.31
C THR A 149 -4.22 -4.91 9.82
N ARG A 150 -4.38 -3.90 8.93
CA ARG A 150 -4.02 -3.98 7.50
C ARG A 150 -2.50 -4.09 7.27
N ALA A 151 -1.83 -5.02 7.96
CA ALA A 151 -0.38 -5.26 7.93
C ALA A 151 0.19 -5.64 6.54
N TRP A 152 -0.67 -5.81 5.53
CA TRP A 152 -0.31 -6.07 4.14
C TRP A 152 -0.73 -4.95 3.19
N GLU A 153 -1.60 -4.03 3.60
CA GLU A 153 -1.79 -2.79 2.87
C GLU A 153 -0.59 -1.93 3.27
N LEU A 154 0.50 -2.09 2.51
CA LEU A 154 1.62 -1.17 2.60
C LEU A 154 1.07 0.21 2.27
N LYS A 155 0.65 0.91 3.32
CA LYS A 155 0.35 2.33 3.22
C LYS A 155 1.65 2.96 2.74
N PRO A 156 1.57 3.90 1.77
CA PRO A 156 2.76 4.63 1.42
C PRO A 156 3.37 5.20 2.70
N THR A 157 4.66 5.01 2.88
CA THR A 157 5.43 5.73 3.90
C THR A 157 6.16 6.90 3.26
N VAL A 158 6.22 6.96 1.92
CA VAL A 158 6.77 8.11 1.19
C VAL A 158 5.81 8.57 0.10
N LEU A 159 5.47 9.86 0.12
CA LEU A 159 4.72 10.52 -0.96
C LEU A 159 5.68 11.40 -1.77
N LEU A 160 5.85 11.12 -3.06
CA LEU A 160 6.58 11.99 -3.98
C LEU A 160 5.59 12.95 -4.64
N VAL A 161 5.63 14.23 -4.26
CA VAL A 161 4.77 15.29 -4.82
C VAL A 161 5.49 15.98 -5.96
N MET A 162 4.99 15.75 -7.19
CA MET A 162 5.58 16.24 -8.42
C MET A 162 4.74 17.28 -9.16
N GLY A 163 5.38 17.92 -10.13
CA GLY A 163 4.79 18.94 -10.99
C GLY A 163 5.82 20.02 -11.36
N VAL A 164 5.49 20.82 -12.36
CA VAL A 164 6.34 21.93 -12.80
C VAL A 164 6.43 23.04 -11.75
N SER A 165 7.34 23.99 -11.93
CA SER A 165 7.46 25.17 -11.07
C SER A 165 6.14 25.94 -11.05
N GLY A 166 5.78 26.48 -9.88
CA GLY A 166 4.49 27.15 -9.68
C GLY A 166 3.29 26.23 -9.43
N SER A 167 3.43 24.90 -9.56
CA SER A 167 2.33 23.97 -9.28
C SER A 167 1.95 23.90 -7.78
N GLY A 168 2.86 24.32 -6.89
CA GLY A 168 2.63 24.35 -5.45
C GLY A 168 3.20 23.16 -4.67
N LYS A 169 4.13 22.37 -5.25
CA LYS A 169 4.75 21.19 -4.61
C LYS A 169 5.14 21.39 -3.16
N SER A 170 5.96 22.41 -2.83
CA SER A 170 6.42 22.62 -1.45
C SER A 170 5.29 23.10 -0.53
N THR A 171 4.30 23.85 -1.04
CA THR A 171 3.14 24.29 -0.26
C THR A 171 2.23 23.12 0.10
N VAL A 172 1.84 22.32 -0.91
CA VAL A 172 1.00 21.13 -0.71
C VAL A 172 1.76 20.07 0.07
N GLY A 173 3.04 19.86 -0.24
CA GLY A 173 3.88 18.86 0.43
C GLY A 173 4.08 19.17 1.92
N ARG A 174 4.35 20.42 2.30
CA ARG A 174 4.43 20.82 3.72
C ARG A 174 3.09 20.68 4.43
N ALA A 175 2.00 21.11 3.80
CA ALA A 175 0.67 21.00 4.39
C ALA A 175 0.26 19.53 4.58
N LEU A 176 0.58 18.67 3.61
CA LEU A 176 0.31 17.23 3.68
C LEU A 176 1.16 16.55 4.75
N ALA A 177 2.47 16.85 4.81
CA ALA A 177 3.36 16.34 5.85
C ALA A 177 2.86 16.73 7.26
N ALA A 178 2.48 18.00 7.45
CA ALA A 178 1.93 18.48 8.72
C ALA A 178 0.62 17.77 9.10
N ALA A 179 -0.30 17.60 8.14
CA ALA A 179 -1.57 16.92 8.37
C ALA A 179 -1.41 15.42 8.71
N LEU A 180 -0.33 14.80 8.24
CA LEU A 180 -0.01 13.39 8.47
C LEU A 180 0.97 13.16 9.64
N SER A 181 1.53 14.23 10.23
CA SER A 181 2.65 14.15 11.18
C SER A 181 3.87 13.41 10.60
N TRP A 182 4.19 13.70 9.34
CA TRP A 182 5.33 13.13 8.61
C TRP A 182 6.41 14.19 8.40
N ASP A 183 7.61 13.74 8.06
CA ASP A 183 8.69 14.63 7.66
C ASP A 183 8.41 15.26 6.29
N PHE A 184 8.84 16.50 6.09
CA PHE A 184 8.86 17.13 4.78
C PHE A 184 10.29 17.25 4.26
N ILE A 185 10.49 16.86 3.00
CA ILE A 185 11.77 16.90 2.31
C ILE A 185 11.58 17.73 1.03
N ASP A 186 12.30 18.85 0.91
CA ASP A 186 12.35 19.63 -0.33
C ASP A 186 13.52 19.13 -1.19
N ALA A 187 13.23 18.59 -2.37
CA ALA A 187 14.29 18.08 -3.26
C ALA A 187 15.22 19.21 -3.72
N ASP A 188 14.76 20.46 -3.73
CA ASP A 188 15.57 21.60 -4.14
C ASP A 188 16.78 21.82 -3.20
N ASP A 189 16.70 21.37 -1.93
CA ASP A 189 17.79 21.44 -0.94
C ASP A 189 18.98 20.52 -1.27
N PHE A 190 18.78 19.56 -2.18
CA PHE A 190 19.80 18.58 -2.57
C PHE A 190 20.60 19.01 -3.82
N HIS A 191 20.31 20.18 -4.39
CA HIS A 191 21.05 20.64 -5.55
C HIS A 191 22.52 20.91 -5.20
N PRO A 192 23.49 20.34 -5.96
CA PRO A 192 24.89 20.70 -5.78
C PRO A 192 25.11 22.19 -6.14
N PRO A 193 26.15 22.84 -5.58
CA PRO A 193 26.42 24.27 -5.84
C PRO A 193 26.50 24.64 -7.32
N ALA A 194 26.99 23.73 -8.18
CA ALA A 194 27.03 23.93 -9.63
C ALA A 194 25.64 24.07 -10.27
N ASN A 195 24.65 23.31 -9.78
CA ASN A 195 23.28 23.39 -10.27
C ASN A 195 22.61 24.70 -9.83
N LEU A 196 22.84 25.10 -8.57
CA LEU A 196 22.35 26.38 -8.06
C LEU A 196 22.93 27.55 -8.86
N ALA A 197 24.22 27.52 -9.18
CA ALA A 197 24.87 28.53 -10.01
C ALA A 197 24.23 28.62 -11.41
N LYS A 198 24.08 27.50 -12.13
CA LYS A 198 23.42 27.48 -13.45
C LYS A 198 21.99 28.01 -13.40
N MET A 199 21.19 27.53 -12.45
CA MET A 199 19.80 27.99 -12.30
C MET A 199 19.73 29.48 -11.95
N SER A 200 20.64 29.99 -11.12
CA SER A 200 20.72 31.42 -10.78
C SER A 200 21.10 32.30 -11.98
N ALA A 201 21.87 31.76 -12.92
CA ALA A 201 22.20 32.40 -14.20
C ALA A 201 21.09 32.28 -15.25
N GLY A 202 19.98 31.58 -14.95
CA GLY A 202 18.89 31.31 -15.89
C GLY A 202 19.20 30.22 -16.91
N GLU A 203 20.28 29.47 -16.72
CA GLU A 203 20.68 28.37 -17.60
C GLU A 203 19.93 27.08 -17.24
N PRO A 204 19.31 26.38 -18.20
CA PRO A 204 18.61 25.13 -17.94
C PRO A 204 19.62 24.02 -17.62
N LEU A 205 19.32 23.24 -16.57
CA LEU A 205 20.11 22.04 -16.25
C LEU A 205 19.93 20.98 -17.35
N THR A 206 20.99 20.23 -17.63
CA THR A 206 20.98 19.02 -18.46
C THR A 206 20.66 17.77 -17.63
N ASP A 207 20.52 16.62 -18.28
CA ASP A 207 20.31 15.35 -17.58
C ASP A 207 21.57 14.94 -16.77
N ALA A 208 22.77 15.24 -17.30
CA ALA A 208 24.03 15.04 -16.61
C ALA A 208 24.15 15.92 -15.36
N ASP A 209 23.69 17.17 -15.43
CA ASP A 209 23.63 18.07 -14.26
C ASP A 209 22.68 17.54 -13.18
N ARG A 210 21.56 16.91 -13.58
CA ARG A 210 20.55 16.39 -12.67
C ARG A 210 20.92 15.06 -12.03
N ALA A 211 21.80 14.26 -12.62
CA ALA A 211 22.10 12.92 -12.11
C ALA A 211 22.58 12.92 -10.64
N PRO A 212 23.58 13.72 -10.21
CA PRO A 212 24.02 13.74 -8.81
C PRO A 212 22.93 14.23 -7.84
N TRP A 213 22.06 15.12 -8.30
CA TRP A 213 20.92 15.62 -7.54
C TRP A 213 19.86 14.53 -7.32
N LEU A 214 19.54 13.76 -8.36
CA LEU A 214 18.62 12.63 -8.29
C LEU A 214 19.16 11.51 -7.38
N ASP A 215 20.46 11.23 -7.46
CA ASP A 215 21.12 10.24 -6.60
C ASP A 215 20.97 10.62 -5.12
N ALA A 216 21.24 11.87 -4.76
CA ALA A 216 21.13 12.36 -3.38
C ALA A 216 19.69 12.26 -2.82
N ILE A 217 18.69 12.55 -3.65
CA ILE A 217 17.27 12.39 -3.26
C ILE A 217 16.94 10.91 -3.10
N ARG A 218 17.38 10.05 -4.03
CA ARG A 218 17.16 8.59 -3.97
C ARG A 218 17.76 8.01 -2.69
N GLU A 219 18.98 8.40 -2.33
CA GLU A 219 19.63 7.99 -1.08
C GLU A 219 18.83 8.43 0.15
N ARG A 220 18.35 9.68 0.17
CA ARG A 220 17.48 10.16 1.26
C ARG A 220 16.18 9.37 1.35
N ILE A 221 15.52 9.08 0.22
CA ILE A 221 14.32 8.23 0.16
C ILE A 221 14.62 6.83 0.68
N ALA A 222 15.73 6.23 0.27
CA ALA A 222 16.14 4.90 0.72
C ALA A 222 16.37 4.87 2.24
N SER A 223 17.06 5.87 2.80
CA SER A 223 17.26 6.00 4.25
C SER A 223 15.94 6.17 5.01
N THR A 224 15.03 6.98 4.47
CA THR A 224 13.69 7.22 5.02
C THR A 224 12.89 5.91 5.07
N LEU A 225 12.94 5.13 3.98
CA LEU A 225 12.29 3.83 3.91
C LEU A 225 12.93 2.80 4.85
N ALA A 226 14.25 2.78 4.97
CA ALA A 226 14.96 1.84 5.85
C ALA A 226 14.68 2.10 7.34
N ALA A 227 14.52 3.37 7.72
CA ALA A 227 14.22 3.78 9.09
C ALA A 227 12.72 3.68 9.46
N ASP A 228 11.86 3.32 8.50
CA ASP A 228 10.41 3.37 8.62
C ASP A 228 9.87 4.73 9.10
N ALA A 229 10.59 5.80 8.76
CA ALA A 229 10.23 7.18 9.06
C ALA A 229 9.43 7.71 7.86
N PRO A 230 8.13 8.03 7.99
CA PRO A 230 7.34 8.41 6.83
C PRO A 230 7.59 9.88 6.43
N ALA A 231 7.58 10.17 5.12
CA ALA A 231 7.93 11.50 4.60
C ALA A 231 7.16 11.90 3.34
N VAL A 232 7.01 13.20 3.14
CA VAL A 232 6.54 13.81 1.89
C VAL A 232 7.71 14.51 1.20
N VAL A 233 8.03 14.09 -0.01
CA VAL A 233 9.14 14.61 -0.82
C VAL A 233 8.57 15.48 -1.93
N ALA A 234 8.87 16.78 -1.93
CA ALA A 234 8.56 17.66 -3.06
C ALA A 234 9.68 17.59 -4.10
N CYS A 235 9.41 17.13 -5.32
CA CYS A 235 10.42 17.02 -6.37
C CYS A 235 9.80 17.25 -7.75
N SER A 236 10.47 17.96 -8.66
CA SER A 236 9.91 18.21 -10.00
C SER A 236 9.68 16.92 -10.79
N ALA A 237 10.62 15.96 -10.74
CA ALA A 237 10.53 14.60 -11.32
C ALA A 237 9.86 14.53 -12.71
N LEU A 238 10.22 15.47 -13.60
CA LEU A 238 9.49 15.76 -14.84
C LEU A 238 9.50 14.61 -15.86
N LYS A 239 10.61 13.86 -15.95
CA LYS A 239 10.77 12.73 -16.87
C LYS A 239 10.47 11.40 -16.19
N GLN A 240 9.97 10.42 -16.94
CA GLN A 240 9.74 9.05 -16.47
C GLN A 240 11.03 8.43 -15.93
N SER A 241 12.16 8.63 -16.62
CA SER A 241 13.47 8.14 -16.17
C SER A 241 13.87 8.67 -14.79
N TYR A 242 13.52 9.92 -14.47
CA TYR A 242 13.79 10.49 -13.14
C TYR A 242 12.90 9.84 -12.08
N ARG A 243 11.62 9.60 -12.39
CA ARG A 243 10.70 8.91 -11.48
C ARG A 243 11.15 7.48 -11.23
N ASP A 244 11.53 6.76 -12.28
CA ASP A 244 12.03 5.39 -12.16
C ASP A 244 13.29 5.32 -11.32
N HIS A 245 14.18 6.30 -11.47
CA HIS A 245 15.35 6.43 -10.61
C HIS A 245 14.99 6.79 -9.16
N LEU A 246 14.01 7.65 -8.89
CA LEU A 246 13.66 8.05 -7.51
C LEU A 246 12.85 7.00 -6.75
N PHE A 247 12.10 6.14 -7.45
CA PHE A 247 11.29 5.11 -6.82
C PHE A 247 12.16 3.93 -6.35
N VAL A 248 12.42 3.89 -5.04
CA VAL A 248 13.18 2.81 -4.39
C VAL A 248 12.28 1.62 -4.07
N ASN A 249 11.05 1.85 -3.59
CA ASN A 249 10.09 0.79 -3.29
C ASN A 249 8.67 1.21 -3.74
N ARG A 250 8.20 0.64 -4.86
CA ARG A 250 6.88 0.95 -5.45
C ARG A 250 5.70 0.60 -4.54
N GLN A 251 5.89 -0.32 -3.59
CA GLN A 251 4.82 -0.71 -2.67
C GLN A 251 4.64 0.33 -1.55
N ARG A 252 5.74 0.92 -1.06
CA ARG A 252 5.72 1.92 0.03
C ARG A 252 5.81 3.38 -0.43
N MET A 253 5.84 3.60 -1.74
CA MET A 253 5.87 4.94 -2.33
C MET A 253 4.61 5.19 -3.17
N ARG A 254 4.13 6.43 -3.17
CA ARG A 254 3.09 6.89 -4.09
C ARG A 254 3.49 8.22 -4.74
N LEU A 255 3.10 8.37 -6.00
CA LEU A 255 3.32 9.57 -6.78
C LEU A 255 2.06 10.44 -6.75
N VAL A 256 2.21 11.70 -6.38
CA VAL A 256 1.16 12.71 -6.46
C VAL A 256 1.57 13.72 -7.53
N TYR A 257 0.78 13.87 -8.59
CA TYR A 257 1.04 14.83 -9.66
C TYR A 257 0.13 16.03 -9.52
N LEU A 258 0.71 17.19 -9.18
CA LEU A 258 0.02 18.48 -9.18
C LEU A 258 -0.05 19.02 -10.61
N ARG A 259 -1.20 18.82 -11.24
CA ARG A 259 -1.45 19.16 -12.65
C ARG A 259 -2.11 20.52 -12.77
N GLY A 260 -1.53 21.37 -13.61
CA GLY A 260 -2.10 22.67 -13.97
C GLY A 260 -1.93 22.98 -15.44
N THR A 261 -2.85 23.76 -15.99
CA THR A 261 -2.68 24.31 -17.34
C THR A 261 -1.59 25.38 -17.32
N ARG A 262 -1.01 25.65 -18.50
CA ARG A 262 0.00 26.73 -18.67
C ARG A 262 -0.49 28.05 -18.07
N ASP A 263 -1.74 28.43 -18.34
CA ASP A 263 -2.30 29.70 -17.89
C ASP A 263 -2.46 29.75 -16.37
N GLN A 264 -2.94 28.66 -15.75
CA GLN A 264 -3.05 28.57 -14.29
C GLN A 264 -1.68 28.71 -13.62
N LEU A 265 -0.66 28.06 -14.17
CA LEU A 265 0.72 28.10 -13.67
C LEU A 265 1.34 29.50 -13.85
N ALA A 266 1.12 30.12 -15.02
CA ALA A 266 1.59 31.48 -15.30
C ALA A 266 0.98 32.51 -14.34
N ILE A 267 -0.33 32.44 -14.09
CA ILE A 267 -1.02 33.30 -13.12
C ILE A 267 -0.42 33.13 -11.71
N ARG A 268 -0.16 31.89 -11.28
CA ARG A 268 0.44 31.61 -9.97
C ARG A 268 1.88 32.07 -9.84
N LEU A 269 2.67 31.96 -10.90
CA LEU A 269 4.04 32.46 -10.91
C LEU A 269 4.07 33.99 -10.87
N ALA A 270 3.17 34.65 -11.60
CA ALA A 270 3.07 36.11 -11.63
C ALA A 270 2.63 36.72 -10.28
N SER A 271 1.82 35.99 -9.49
CA SER A 271 1.35 36.46 -8.19
C SER A 271 2.33 36.22 -7.03
N ARG A 272 3.47 35.55 -7.26
CA ARG A 272 4.49 35.33 -6.23
C ARG A 272 5.34 36.58 -6.01
N SER A 273 5.25 37.15 -4.82
CA SER A 273 6.17 38.20 -4.35
C SER A 273 7.56 37.60 -4.03
N GLY A 274 8.63 38.10 -4.67
CA GLY A 274 10.02 37.85 -4.27
C GLY A 274 10.85 36.93 -5.18
N HIS A 275 10.24 36.21 -6.13
CA HIS A 275 10.97 35.40 -7.11
C HIS A 275 10.29 35.47 -8.49
N PHE A 276 10.74 36.37 -9.35
CA PHE A 276 10.29 36.41 -10.74
C PHE A 276 10.93 35.25 -11.50
N MET A 277 10.16 34.20 -11.80
CA MET A 277 10.58 33.19 -12.77
C MET A 277 10.17 33.64 -14.18
N PRO A 278 11.10 33.78 -15.14
CA PRO A 278 10.79 34.07 -16.53
C PRO A 278 9.79 33.08 -17.12
N ALA A 279 8.82 33.55 -17.89
CA ALA A 279 7.84 32.70 -18.58
C ALA A 279 8.48 31.61 -19.47
N SER A 280 9.68 31.89 -20.01
CA SER A 280 10.48 30.94 -20.81
C SER A 280 10.89 29.68 -20.04
N LEU A 281 11.10 29.77 -18.72
CA LEU A 281 11.43 28.62 -17.86
C LEU A 281 10.22 27.72 -17.60
N LEU A 282 9.01 28.29 -17.53
CA LEU A 282 7.78 27.51 -17.43
C LEU A 282 7.57 26.69 -18.70
N ASP A 283 7.71 27.31 -19.87
CA ASP A 283 7.52 26.62 -21.15
C ASP A 283 8.53 25.49 -21.32
N THR A 284 9.79 25.70 -20.92
CA THR A 284 10.82 24.64 -20.93
C THR A 284 10.46 23.45 -20.02
N GLN A 285 9.92 23.71 -18.83
CA GLN A 285 9.50 22.63 -17.93
C GLN A 285 8.27 21.89 -18.42
N LEU A 286 7.32 22.59 -19.06
CA LEU A 286 6.16 21.95 -19.69
C LEU A 286 6.58 21.08 -20.88
N THR A 287 7.56 21.52 -21.67
CA THR A 287 8.14 20.68 -22.75
C THR A 287 8.87 19.46 -22.20
N ALA A 288 9.56 19.59 -21.06
CA ALA A 288 10.27 18.48 -20.43
C ALA A 288 9.36 17.52 -19.62
N LEU A 289 8.11 17.91 -19.36
CA LEU A 289 7.17 17.13 -18.56
C LEU A 289 6.62 15.95 -19.36
N GLU A 290 6.99 14.75 -18.94
CA GLU A 290 6.37 13.50 -19.36
C GLU A 290 5.29 13.18 -18.32
N GLU A 291 4.01 13.44 -18.63
CA GLU A 291 2.92 13.21 -17.67
C GLU A 291 2.90 11.74 -17.19
N PRO A 292 2.88 11.49 -15.86
CA PRO A 292 2.89 10.13 -15.33
C PRO A 292 1.53 9.45 -15.51
N ALA A 293 1.55 8.19 -15.94
CA ALA A 293 0.35 7.36 -16.03
C ALA A 293 -0.03 6.70 -14.68
N ASP A 294 0.92 6.57 -13.77
CA ASP A 294 0.82 5.85 -12.49
C ASP A 294 0.80 6.78 -11.26
N ALA A 295 0.26 7.99 -11.42
CA ALA A 295 0.14 8.99 -10.37
C ALA A 295 -1.29 9.22 -9.90
N LEU A 296 -1.44 9.59 -8.63
CA LEU A 296 -2.63 10.29 -8.17
C LEU A 296 -2.59 11.73 -8.70
N VAL A 297 -3.42 12.03 -9.69
CA VAL A 297 -3.45 13.34 -10.34
C VAL A 297 -4.36 14.29 -9.58
N ALA A 298 -3.80 15.39 -9.08
CA ALA A 298 -4.55 16.44 -8.40
C ALA A 298 -4.48 17.74 -9.21
N SER A 299 -5.64 18.26 -9.61
CA SER A 299 -5.73 19.57 -10.26
C SER A 299 -5.26 20.65 -9.31
N ILE A 300 -4.49 21.61 -9.79
CA ILE A 300 -4.03 22.71 -8.94
C ILE A 300 -5.12 23.71 -8.60
N THR A 301 -6.32 23.67 -9.20
CA THR A 301 -7.37 24.67 -8.98
C THR A 301 -7.78 24.91 -7.51
N PRO A 302 -7.98 23.87 -6.68
CA PRO A 302 -8.40 24.05 -5.29
C PRO A 302 -7.31 24.69 -4.41
N THR A 303 -7.71 25.10 -3.21
CA THR A 303 -6.78 25.53 -2.17
C THR A 303 -5.90 24.38 -1.68
N ALA A 304 -4.76 24.71 -1.06
CA ALA A 304 -3.88 23.68 -0.49
C ALA A 304 -4.60 22.82 0.57
N ALA A 305 -5.50 23.39 1.36
CA ALA A 305 -6.28 22.67 2.36
C ALA A 305 -7.24 21.65 1.74
N GLU A 306 -7.96 22.04 0.68
CA GLU A 306 -8.85 21.14 -0.06
C GLU A 306 -8.06 20.01 -0.74
N LEU A 307 -6.91 20.34 -1.34
CA LEU A 307 -6.03 19.33 -1.94
C LEU A 307 -5.53 18.33 -0.90
N VAL A 308 -5.13 18.79 0.29
CA VAL A 308 -4.70 17.88 1.37
C VAL A 308 -5.84 16.96 1.80
N ALA A 309 -7.06 17.48 1.97
CA ALA A 309 -8.21 16.66 2.35
C ALA A 309 -8.55 15.60 1.28
N MET A 310 -8.52 15.98 -0.01
CA MET A 310 -8.73 15.07 -1.13
C MET A 310 -7.63 13.99 -1.18
N LEU A 311 -6.36 14.39 -1.16
CA LEU A 311 -5.22 13.47 -1.24
C LEU A 311 -5.21 12.47 -0.10
N ARG A 312 -5.55 12.90 1.12
CA ARG A 312 -5.66 12.00 2.28
C ARG A 312 -6.73 10.94 2.10
N THR A 313 -7.89 11.34 1.59
CA THR A 313 -9.01 10.43 1.30
C THR A 313 -8.60 9.41 0.23
N ASP A 314 -8.04 9.88 -0.88
CA ASP A 314 -7.64 9.03 -2.01
C ASP A 314 -6.46 8.09 -1.67
N LEU A 315 -5.57 8.50 -0.77
CA LEU A 315 -4.43 7.71 -0.32
C LEU A 315 -4.74 6.80 0.89
N GLY A 316 -5.90 6.95 1.54
CA GLY A 316 -6.26 6.19 2.75
C GLY A 316 -5.41 6.55 3.98
N LEU A 317 -5.02 7.83 4.11
CA LEU A 317 -4.10 8.37 5.14
C LEU A 317 -4.75 9.42 6.06
#